data_AF-A0A9E6AVN0-F1
#
_entry.id   AF-A0A9E6AVN0-F1
#
_cell.length_a   1.000
_cell.length_b   1.000
_cell.length_c   1.000
_cell.angle_alpha   90.00
_cell.angle_beta   90.00
_cell.angle_gamma   90.00
#
_symmetry.space_group_name_H-M   'P 1'
#
loop_
_entity.id
_entity.type
_entity.pdbx_description
1 polymer ?
#
loop_
_entity_poly.entity_id
_entity_poly.type
_entity_poly.pdbx_seq_one_letter_code
_entity_poly.pdbx_strand_id
1 'polypeptide(L)'
;MAPASDDPGLAPWREWLSALASDADAAQAAAMAYRQLGDDKRNLWLRALDDDAKAVAVPAIALYAPLLAVETDKARRALIEERLSHCTTDGLPKTEARALVSGDALSFRVVTIVTPLYLNFVQVIACAIRNGDHFEWVKHDPVMLDDRAPRSGDRIEGLPSEAMPLKAAVDVLAHAVVSHQRTGRELPEALRFFADLFHSHGDPYAPR
;
A
#
# COMPACT_ATOMS: atom_id res chain seq x y z
N MET A 1 25.78 -9.47 -37.02
CA MET A 1 25.01 -8.57 -36.14
C MET A 1 23.58 -8.59 -36.68
N ALA A 2 22.74 -9.45 -36.12
CA ALA A 2 21.33 -9.55 -36.54
C ALA A 2 20.58 -8.31 -36.02
N PRO A 3 19.63 -7.74 -36.78
CA PRO A 3 18.79 -6.66 -36.27
C PRO A 3 18.00 -7.19 -35.07
N ALA A 4 17.92 -6.41 -34.00
CA ALA A 4 17.01 -6.66 -32.91
C ALA A 4 15.61 -6.80 -33.51
N SER A 5 15.02 -7.97 -33.39
CA SER A 5 13.64 -8.20 -33.74
C SER A 5 12.78 -7.34 -32.82
N ASP A 6 12.30 -6.21 -33.32
CA ASP A 6 11.20 -5.45 -32.71
C ASP A 6 9.95 -6.32 -32.80
N ASP A 7 9.77 -7.20 -31.82
CA ASP A 7 8.52 -7.90 -31.61
C ASP A 7 7.47 -6.86 -31.20
N PRO A 8 6.44 -6.60 -32.03
CA PRO A 8 5.45 -5.56 -31.77
C PRO A 8 4.66 -5.80 -30.48
N GLY A 9 4.66 -7.01 -29.92
CA GLY A 9 4.07 -7.31 -28.61
C GLY A 9 4.91 -6.82 -27.42
N LEU A 10 6.22 -6.63 -27.58
CA LEU A 10 7.11 -6.16 -26.51
C LEU A 10 6.96 -4.66 -26.23
N ALA A 11 6.56 -3.87 -27.23
CA ALA A 11 6.41 -2.43 -27.06
C ALA A 11 5.28 -2.07 -26.07
N PRO A 12 4.03 -2.57 -26.21
CA PRO A 12 2.97 -2.31 -25.24
C PRO A 12 3.27 -2.88 -23.84
N TRP A 13 3.94 -4.04 -23.77
CA TRP A 13 4.37 -4.63 -22.51
C TRP A 13 5.37 -3.73 -21.77
N ARG A 14 6.43 -3.28 -22.44
CA ARG A 14 7.44 -2.39 -21.85
C ARG A 14 6.89 -1.01 -21.52
N GLU A 15 5.96 -0.50 -22.32
CA GLU A 15 5.24 0.74 -22.02
C GLU A 15 4.40 0.59 -20.74
N TRP A 16 3.69 -0.52 -20.58
CA TRP A 16 2.95 -0.80 -19.36
C TRP A 16 3.87 -0.97 -18.14
N LEU A 17 5.00 -1.68 -18.28
CA LEU A 17 6.02 -1.76 -17.22
C LEU A 17 6.57 -0.39 -16.83
N SER A 18 6.74 0.51 -17.80
CA SER A 18 7.17 1.90 -17.57
C SER A 18 6.18 2.68 -16.69
N ALA A 19 4.89 2.44 -16.87
CA ALA A 19 3.83 3.11 -16.12
C ALA A 19 3.76 2.68 -14.64
N LEU A 20 4.28 1.50 -14.26
CA LEU A 20 4.22 1.01 -12.87
C LEU A 20 4.93 1.93 -11.86
N ALA A 21 5.83 2.80 -12.32
CA ALA A 21 6.54 3.75 -11.46
C ALA A 21 5.76 5.03 -11.14
N SER A 22 4.73 5.36 -11.93
CA SER A 22 4.07 6.67 -11.89
C SER A 22 2.55 6.61 -11.99
N ASP A 23 1.97 5.45 -12.29
CA ASP A 23 0.53 5.25 -12.41
C ASP A 23 0.04 4.19 -11.40
N ALA A 24 -0.79 4.62 -10.45
CA ALA A 24 -1.36 3.74 -9.41
C ALA A 24 -2.32 2.71 -10.00
N ASP A 25 -3.07 3.06 -11.04
CA ASP A 25 -4.01 2.15 -11.68
C ASP A 25 -3.23 1.07 -12.44
N ALA A 26 -2.10 1.42 -13.07
CA ALA A 26 -1.21 0.45 -13.70
C ALA A 26 -0.60 -0.53 -12.68
N ALA A 27 -0.09 -0.01 -11.54
CA ALA A 27 0.46 -0.83 -10.46
C ALA A 27 -0.60 -1.78 -9.87
N GLN A 28 -1.80 -1.28 -9.60
CA GLN A 28 -2.91 -2.10 -9.10
C GLN A 28 -3.37 -3.14 -10.13
N ALA A 29 -3.48 -2.76 -11.40
CA ALA A 29 -3.80 -3.68 -12.48
C ALA A 29 -2.76 -4.81 -12.58
N ALA A 30 -1.47 -4.51 -12.40
CA ALA A 30 -0.41 -5.52 -12.39
C ALA A 30 -0.57 -6.53 -11.25
N ALA A 31 -0.83 -6.04 -10.02
CA ALA A 31 -1.11 -6.89 -8.87
C ALA A 31 -2.34 -7.79 -9.11
N MET A 32 -3.43 -7.22 -9.66
CA MET A 32 -4.65 -7.97 -9.96
C MET A 32 -4.46 -9.00 -11.06
N ALA A 33 -3.75 -8.66 -12.13
CA ALA A 33 -3.46 -9.57 -13.23
C ALA A 33 -2.60 -10.73 -12.76
N TYR A 34 -1.51 -10.45 -12.04
CA TYR A 34 -0.63 -11.47 -11.47
C TYR A 34 -1.35 -12.40 -10.50
N ARG A 35 -2.21 -11.86 -9.63
CA ARG A 35 -3.00 -12.65 -8.67
C ARG A 35 -3.90 -13.68 -9.37
N GLN A 36 -4.43 -13.37 -10.55
CA GLN A 36 -5.31 -14.26 -11.31
C GLN A 36 -4.56 -15.39 -12.03
N LEU A 37 -3.23 -15.33 -12.11
CA LEU A 37 -2.42 -16.38 -12.71
C LEU A 37 -2.26 -17.56 -11.75
N GLY A 38 -2.28 -18.78 -12.32
CA GLY A 38 -1.80 -19.98 -11.64
C GLY A 38 -0.27 -20.03 -11.57
N ASP A 39 0.25 -20.95 -10.77
CA ASP A 39 1.68 -21.02 -10.40
C ASP A 39 2.64 -21.02 -11.60
N ASP A 40 2.40 -21.85 -12.61
CA ASP A 40 3.26 -21.92 -13.80
C ASP A 40 3.32 -20.59 -14.56
N LYS A 41 2.17 -19.91 -14.67
CA LYS A 41 2.07 -18.63 -15.36
C LYS A 41 2.72 -17.50 -14.57
N ARG A 42 2.66 -17.54 -13.22
CA ARG A 42 3.39 -16.60 -12.36
C ARG A 42 4.90 -16.75 -12.52
N ASN A 43 5.40 -17.98 -12.58
CA ASN A 43 6.82 -18.24 -12.83
C ASN A 43 7.26 -17.71 -14.22
N LEU A 44 6.43 -17.91 -15.24
CA LEU A 44 6.69 -17.35 -16.59
C LEU A 44 6.66 -15.82 -16.57
N TRP A 45 5.72 -15.21 -15.86
CA TRP A 45 5.65 -13.76 -15.68
C TRP A 45 6.93 -13.21 -15.06
N LEU A 46 7.40 -13.81 -13.96
CA LEU A 46 8.61 -13.36 -13.27
C LEU A 46 9.85 -13.48 -14.16
N ARG A 47 9.96 -14.54 -14.97
CA ARG A 47 11.06 -14.68 -15.95
C ARG A 47 11.01 -13.61 -17.04
N ALA A 48 9.84 -13.39 -17.63
CA ALA A 48 9.67 -12.32 -18.63
C ALA A 48 9.99 -10.94 -18.05
N LEU A 49 9.58 -10.70 -16.80
CA LEU A 49 9.91 -9.48 -16.08
C LEU A 49 11.42 -9.33 -15.84
N ASP A 50 12.13 -10.40 -15.47
CA ASP A 50 13.59 -10.38 -15.30
C ASP A 50 14.31 -10.02 -16.62
N ASP A 51 13.85 -10.57 -17.74
CA ASP A 51 14.42 -10.33 -19.07
C ASP A 51 14.22 -8.87 -19.50
N ASP A 52 13.04 -8.31 -19.28
CA ASP A 52 12.70 -6.94 -19.68
C ASP A 52 13.06 -5.88 -18.65
N ALA A 53 13.25 -6.20 -17.36
CA ALA A 53 13.53 -5.25 -16.29
C ALA A 53 14.75 -4.37 -16.58
N LYS A 54 15.74 -4.88 -17.32
CA LYS A 54 16.93 -4.12 -17.73
C LYS A 54 16.68 -3.17 -18.91
N ALA A 55 15.65 -3.46 -19.71
CA ALA A 55 15.27 -2.68 -20.88
C ALA A 55 14.32 -1.52 -20.52
N VAL A 56 13.58 -1.64 -19.42
CA VAL A 56 12.75 -0.56 -18.88
C VAL A 56 13.53 0.22 -17.83
N ALA A 57 13.64 1.55 -18.00
CA ALA A 57 14.31 2.44 -17.06
C ALA A 57 13.47 2.71 -15.80
N VAL A 58 12.99 1.64 -15.17
CA VAL A 58 12.08 1.66 -14.02
C VAL A 58 12.78 1.05 -12.81
N PRO A 59 12.69 1.68 -11.62
CA PRO A 59 13.18 1.08 -10.40
C PRO A 59 12.55 -0.29 -10.14
N ALA A 60 13.34 -1.30 -9.79
CA ALA A 60 12.83 -2.64 -9.57
C ALA A 60 11.75 -2.70 -8.48
N ILE A 61 11.76 -1.78 -7.49
CA ILE A 61 10.65 -1.69 -6.53
C ILE A 61 9.28 -1.49 -7.19
N ALA A 62 9.20 -0.70 -8.28
CA ALA A 62 7.94 -0.49 -8.99
C ALA A 62 7.49 -1.71 -9.79
N LEU A 63 8.43 -2.52 -10.27
CA LEU A 63 8.14 -3.75 -11.02
C LEU A 63 7.66 -4.88 -10.08
N TYR A 64 8.28 -4.97 -8.90
CA TYR A 64 8.15 -6.15 -8.03
C TYR A 64 7.23 -5.93 -6.81
N ALA A 65 7.11 -4.72 -6.27
CA ALA A 65 6.28 -4.48 -5.09
C ALA A 65 4.79 -4.83 -5.31
N PRO A 66 4.16 -4.50 -6.46
CA PRO A 66 2.77 -4.91 -6.72
C PRO A 66 2.58 -6.43 -6.72
N LEU A 67 3.56 -7.19 -7.20
CA LEU A 67 3.52 -8.65 -7.23
C LEU A 67 3.71 -9.23 -5.82
N LEU A 68 4.65 -8.66 -5.05
CA LEU A 68 4.91 -9.08 -3.67
C LEU A 68 3.69 -8.88 -2.76
N ALA A 69 2.90 -7.84 -3.00
CA ALA A 69 1.70 -7.52 -2.22
C ALA A 69 0.61 -8.61 -2.32
N VAL A 70 0.59 -9.39 -3.40
CA VAL A 70 -0.43 -10.42 -3.65
C VAL A 70 0.12 -11.85 -3.68
N GLU A 71 1.45 -12.02 -3.61
CA GLU A 71 2.07 -13.34 -3.62
C GLU A 71 1.95 -14.00 -2.24
N THR A 72 1.48 -15.25 -2.24
CA THR A 72 1.23 -16.06 -1.04
C THR A 72 2.21 -17.22 -0.91
N ASP A 73 2.80 -17.67 -2.03
CA ASP A 73 3.80 -18.74 -2.01
C ASP A 73 5.13 -18.23 -1.46
N LYS A 74 5.62 -18.88 -0.39
CA LYS A 74 6.81 -18.43 0.34
C LYS A 74 8.06 -18.42 -0.53
N ALA A 75 8.21 -19.39 -1.44
CA ALA A 75 9.40 -19.48 -2.28
C ALA A 75 9.43 -18.34 -3.32
N ARG A 76 8.30 -18.08 -3.99
CA ARG A 76 8.18 -16.93 -4.91
C ARG A 76 8.29 -15.60 -4.19
N ARG A 77 7.70 -15.45 -2.99
CA ARG A 77 7.88 -14.24 -2.16
C ARG A 77 9.36 -13.98 -1.90
N ALA A 78 10.10 -14.98 -1.40
CA ALA A 78 11.53 -14.85 -1.14
C ALA A 78 12.33 -14.47 -2.40
N LEU A 79 11.96 -15.05 -3.56
CA LEU A 79 12.58 -14.73 -4.83
C LEU A 79 12.30 -13.28 -5.28
N ILE A 80 11.10 -12.75 -5.02
CA ILE A 80 10.76 -11.35 -5.30
C ILE A 80 11.49 -10.41 -4.32
N GLU A 81 11.54 -10.78 -3.04
CA GLU A 81 12.27 -10.05 -1.99
C GLU A 81 13.77 -9.98 -2.29
N GLU A 82 14.39 -11.05 -2.81
CA GLU A 82 15.78 -11.06 -3.24
C GLU A 82 16.03 -10.02 -4.34
N ARG A 83 15.16 -9.96 -5.35
CA ARG A 83 15.25 -8.94 -6.42
C ARG A 83 15.16 -7.51 -5.89
N LEU A 84 14.29 -7.30 -4.88
CA LEU A 84 14.16 -6.01 -4.22
C LEU A 84 15.39 -5.67 -3.36
N SER A 85 16.01 -6.66 -2.72
CA SER A 85 17.18 -6.45 -1.85
C SER A 85 18.42 -5.94 -2.61
N HIS A 86 18.50 -6.23 -3.92
CA HIS A 86 19.57 -5.75 -4.80
C HIS A 86 19.31 -4.36 -5.40
N CYS A 87 18.18 -3.71 -5.06
CA CYS A 87 17.88 -2.37 -5.55
C CYS A 87 18.65 -1.30 -4.77
N THR A 88 19.09 -0.27 -5.47
CA THR A 88 19.58 0.99 -4.89
C THR A 88 18.47 1.71 -4.12
N THR A 89 18.82 2.75 -3.35
CA THR A 89 17.85 3.64 -2.67
C THR A 89 16.85 4.32 -3.61
N ASP A 90 17.02 4.18 -4.93
CA ASP A 90 16.07 4.56 -5.97
C ASP A 90 14.79 3.75 -5.84
N GLY A 91 13.86 4.22 -5.01
CA GLY A 91 12.66 3.47 -4.67
C GLY A 91 12.16 3.72 -3.27
N LEU A 92 13.01 4.24 -2.39
CA LEU A 92 12.59 4.66 -1.06
C LEU A 92 11.41 5.63 -1.17
N PRO A 93 10.45 5.56 -0.23
CA PRO A 93 9.35 6.48 -0.25
C PRO A 93 9.83 7.93 -0.16
N LYS A 94 9.24 8.79 -0.99
CA LYS A 94 9.59 10.21 -1.07
C LYS A 94 8.77 11.09 -0.13
N THR A 95 7.91 10.48 0.68
CA THR A 95 6.94 11.16 1.55
C THR A 95 7.01 10.59 2.96
N GLU A 96 6.57 11.38 3.93
CA GLU A 96 6.36 10.93 5.30
C GLU A 96 4.92 10.45 5.51
N ALA A 97 4.73 9.62 6.54
CA ALA A 97 3.40 9.24 7.01
C ALA A 97 2.68 10.46 7.58
N ARG A 98 1.38 10.58 7.34
CA ARG A 98 0.54 11.63 7.90
C ARG A 98 -0.79 11.07 8.39
N ALA A 99 -1.36 11.75 9.37
CA ALA A 99 -2.69 11.45 9.86
C ALA A 99 -3.57 12.69 9.82
N LEU A 100 -4.84 12.47 9.50
CA LEU A 100 -5.88 13.48 9.43
C LEU A 100 -7.06 13.06 10.29
N VAL A 101 -7.77 14.05 10.82
CA VAL A 101 -9.06 13.86 11.46
C VAL A 101 -10.09 14.80 10.83
N SER A 102 -11.30 14.28 10.62
CA SER A 102 -12.45 15.07 10.22
C SER A 102 -13.61 14.80 11.18
N GLY A 103 -14.40 15.82 11.47
CA GLY A 103 -15.54 15.73 12.39
C GLY A 103 -15.16 15.92 13.84
N ASP A 104 -16.05 15.50 14.74
CA ASP A 104 -15.91 15.70 16.19
C ASP A 104 -15.81 14.36 16.93
N ALA A 105 -15.19 14.38 18.10
CA ALA A 105 -14.92 13.16 18.86
C ALA A 105 -16.17 12.53 19.50
N LEU A 106 -17.29 13.24 19.59
CA LEU A 106 -18.47 12.86 20.36
C LEU A 106 -19.58 12.24 19.51
N SER A 107 -19.73 12.69 18.27
CA SER A 107 -20.78 12.24 17.35
C SER A 107 -20.20 11.33 16.27
N PHE A 108 -19.26 11.87 15.48
CA PHE A 108 -18.75 11.24 14.29
C PHE A 108 -17.38 11.83 13.96
N ARG A 109 -16.38 10.94 13.89
CA ARG A 109 -15.05 11.30 13.38
C ARG A 109 -14.59 10.33 12.33
N VAL A 110 -13.88 10.85 11.33
CA VAL A 110 -13.11 10.05 10.39
C VAL A 110 -11.64 10.25 10.69
N VAL A 111 -10.94 9.17 11.01
CA VAL A 111 -9.48 9.18 11.14
C VAL A 111 -8.89 8.58 9.88
N THR A 112 -8.02 9.33 9.23
CA THR A 112 -7.33 8.91 8.01
C THR A 112 -5.84 8.84 8.26
N ILE A 113 -5.22 7.71 7.95
CA ILE A 113 -3.75 7.55 7.96
C ILE A 113 -3.30 7.32 6.52
N VAL A 114 -2.32 8.12 6.11
CA VAL A 114 -1.61 7.96 4.84
C VAL A 114 -0.20 7.48 5.17
N THR A 115 0.17 6.31 4.67
CA THR A 115 1.48 5.70 4.91
C THR A 115 2.25 5.57 3.60
N PRO A 116 3.49 6.07 3.52
CA PRO A 116 4.35 5.89 2.36
C PRO A 116 4.63 4.41 2.07
N LEU A 117 4.64 4.03 0.79
CA LEU A 117 4.99 2.67 0.34
C LEU A 117 6.33 2.63 -0.39
N TYR A 118 6.39 3.22 -1.58
CA TYR A 118 7.59 3.32 -2.42
C TYR A 118 7.40 4.45 -3.43
N LEU A 119 8.49 5.06 -3.90
CA LEU A 119 8.41 6.21 -4.81
C LEU A 119 7.43 7.29 -4.30
N ASN A 120 6.41 7.64 -5.09
CA ASN A 120 5.34 8.57 -4.72
C ASN A 120 4.04 7.83 -4.34
N PHE A 121 4.08 6.51 -4.19
CA PHE A 121 2.93 5.72 -3.79
C PHE A 121 2.77 5.71 -2.28
N VAL A 122 1.52 5.82 -1.86
CA VAL A 122 1.06 5.74 -0.48
C VAL A 122 -0.09 4.73 -0.40
N GLN A 123 -0.31 4.18 0.78
CA GLN A 123 -1.57 3.52 1.13
C GLN A 123 -2.38 4.45 2.03
N VAL A 124 -3.69 4.43 1.88
CA VAL A 124 -4.61 5.27 2.67
C VAL A 124 -5.61 4.37 3.37
N ILE A 125 -5.69 4.51 4.68
CA ILE A 125 -6.80 3.94 5.46
C ILE A 125 -7.63 5.08 6.05
N ALA A 126 -8.93 5.03 5.84
CA ALA A 126 -9.90 5.93 6.46
C ALA A 126 -10.88 5.12 7.29
N CYS A 127 -11.06 5.51 8.54
CA CYS A 127 -11.94 4.84 9.49
C CYS A 127 -12.96 5.84 10.03
N ALA A 128 -14.24 5.63 9.71
CA ALA A 128 -15.31 6.34 10.38
C ALA A 128 -15.65 5.66 11.71
N ILE A 129 -15.61 6.45 12.77
CA ILE A 129 -15.93 6.02 14.13
C ILE A 129 -17.12 6.86 14.61
N ARG A 130 -18.19 6.17 14.99
CA ARG A 130 -19.40 6.79 15.52
C ARG A 130 -19.45 6.64 17.04
N ASN A 131 -19.77 7.73 17.73
CA ASN A 131 -19.83 7.80 19.19
C ASN A 131 -18.56 7.28 19.90
N GLY A 132 -17.40 7.34 19.26
CA GLY A 132 -16.12 6.88 19.83
C GLY A 132 -15.89 5.36 19.91
N ASP A 133 -16.93 4.53 19.71
CA ASP A 133 -16.90 3.14 20.18
C ASP A 133 -16.94 2.07 19.09
N HIS A 134 -17.37 2.39 17.88
CA HIS A 134 -17.44 1.40 16.80
C HIS A 134 -17.11 2.00 15.45
N PHE A 135 -16.42 1.19 14.63
CA PHE A 135 -16.29 1.46 13.21
C PHE A 135 -17.66 1.39 12.53
N GLU A 136 -18.04 2.48 11.89
CA GLU A 136 -19.16 2.53 10.97
C GLU A 136 -18.74 1.99 9.61
N TRP A 137 -17.56 2.40 9.15
CA TRP A 137 -16.91 1.85 7.97
C TRP A 137 -15.40 2.00 8.08
N VAL A 138 -14.70 1.15 7.34
CA VAL A 138 -13.26 1.24 7.10
C VAL A 138 -13.04 1.12 5.61
N LYS A 139 -12.37 2.11 5.02
CA LYS A 139 -11.95 2.14 3.62
C LYS A 139 -10.43 2.05 3.57
N HIS A 140 -9.92 1.22 2.68
CA HIS A 140 -8.49 1.04 2.45
C HIS A 140 -8.22 1.12 0.96
N ASP A 141 -7.41 2.10 0.58
CA ASP A 141 -6.85 2.24 -0.76
C ASP A 141 -5.38 1.78 -0.70
N PRO A 142 -5.06 0.58 -1.23
CA PRO A 142 -3.76 -0.06 -1.00
C PRO A 142 -2.62 0.61 -1.77
N VAL A 143 -2.90 1.27 -2.89
CA VAL A 143 -1.91 2.00 -3.69
C VAL A 143 -2.57 3.25 -4.26
N MET A 144 -2.06 4.42 -3.90
CA MET A 144 -2.50 5.72 -4.37
C MET A 144 -1.28 6.63 -4.58
N LEU A 145 -1.34 7.58 -5.51
CA LEU A 145 -0.31 8.62 -5.63
C LEU A 145 -0.45 9.65 -4.50
N ASP A 146 0.66 10.09 -3.93
CA ASP A 146 0.67 11.07 -2.82
C ASP A 146 -0.02 12.41 -3.15
N ASP A 147 0.03 12.83 -4.42
CA ASP A 147 -0.61 14.06 -4.88
C ASP A 147 -2.15 13.99 -4.89
N ARG A 148 -2.70 12.77 -4.99
CA ARG A 148 -4.14 12.47 -4.90
C ARG A 148 -4.58 12.08 -3.49
N ALA A 149 -3.65 11.75 -2.61
CA ALA A 149 -3.97 11.30 -1.26
C ALA A 149 -4.41 12.48 -0.36
N PRO A 150 -5.36 12.25 0.57
CA PRO A 150 -5.93 13.30 1.41
C PRO A 150 -4.89 14.17 2.12
N ARG A 151 -5.18 15.47 2.21
CA ARG A 151 -4.38 16.50 2.89
C ARG A 151 -5.25 17.32 3.83
N SER A 152 -4.60 17.97 4.80
CA SER A 152 -5.27 18.93 5.68
C SER A 152 -5.96 20.01 4.85
N GLY A 153 -7.22 20.28 5.17
CA GLY A 153 -8.10 21.19 4.43
C GLY A 153 -9.02 20.48 3.44
N ASP A 154 -8.72 19.25 3.03
CA ASP A 154 -9.62 18.45 2.20
C ASP A 154 -10.88 18.10 2.97
N ARG A 155 -11.97 17.82 2.24
CA ARG A 155 -13.24 17.42 2.85
C ARG A 155 -13.40 15.91 2.82
N ILE A 156 -13.55 15.30 4.00
CA ILE A 156 -13.84 13.88 4.16
C ILE A 156 -15.26 13.76 4.73
N GLU A 157 -16.14 13.05 4.03
CA GLU A 157 -17.58 13.02 4.36
C GLU A 157 -18.19 14.44 4.46
N GLY A 158 -17.70 15.37 3.62
CA GLY A 158 -18.13 16.76 3.63
C GLY A 158 -17.61 17.58 4.81
N LEU A 159 -16.83 17.02 5.74
CA LEU A 159 -16.26 17.71 6.89
C LEU A 159 -14.81 18.11 6.61
N PRO A 160 -14.34 19.30 7.01
CA PRO A 160 -12.95 19.68 6.85
C PRO A 160 -12.04 18.70 7.60
N SER A 161 -10.92 18.35 6.98
CA SER A 161 -9.89 17.54 7.60
C SER A 161 -8.77 18.41 8.16
N GLU A 162 -8.28 18.03 9.33
CA GLU A 162 -7.19 18.70 10.01
C GLU A 162 -6.06 17.70 10.24
N ALA A 163 -4.82 18.17 10.13
CA ALA A 163 -3.66 17.36 10.50
C ALA A 163 -3.72 16.99 11.99
N MET A 164 -3.42 15.73 12.29
CA MET A 164 -3.27 15.26 13.66
C MET A 164 -1.95 14.48 13.82
N PRO A 165 -1.37 14.44 15.04
CA PRO A 165 -0.19 13.62 15.28
C PRO A 165 -0.48 12.15 14.97
N LEU A 166 0.42 11.48 14.23
CA LEU A 166 0.25 10.08 13.83
C LEU A 166 0.04 9.15 15.04
N LYS A 167 0.78 9.38 16.13
CA LYS A 167 0.59 8.64 17.38
C LYS A 167 -0.84 8.77 17.94
N ALA A 168 -1.39 9.99 17.94
CA ALA A 168 -2.75 10.21 18.41
C ALA A 168 -3.79 9.52 17.51
N ALA A 169 -3.53 9.44 16.20
CA ALA A 169 -4.38 8.70 15.27
C ALA A 169 -4.37 7.20 15.57
N VAL A 170 -3.18 6.63 15.78
CA VAL A 170 -3.02 5.22 16.17
C VAL A 170 -3.71 4.94 17.50
N ASP A 171 -3.54 5.79 18.51
CA ASP A 171 -4.20 5.63 19.82
C ASP A 171 -5.74 5.63 19.69
N VAL A 172 -6.28 6.53 18.87
CA VAL A 172 -7.72 6.61 18.58
C VAL A 172 -8.22 5.33 17.90
N LEU A 173 -7.51 4.86 16.87
CA LEU A 173 -7.88 3.66 16.14
C LEU A 173 -7.75 2.39 17.00
N ALA A 174 -6.70 2.29 17.81
CA ALA A 174 -6.50 1.19 18.76
C ALA A 174 -7.64 1.13 19.79
N HIS A 175 -8.05 2.29 20.32
CA HIS A 175 -9.22 2.37 21.19
C HIS A 175 -10.49 1.87 20.49
N ALA A 176 -10.74 2.34 19.25
CA ALA A 176 -11.90 1.92 18.47
C ALA A 176 -11.88 0.42 18.14
N VAL A 177 -10.71 -0.17 17.85
CA VAL A 177 -10.54 -1.63 17.66
C VAL A 177 -10.98 -2.40 18.90
N VAL A 178 -10.47 -2.01 20.07
CA VAL A 178 -10.81 -2.69 21.34
C VAL A 178 -12.29 -2.53 21.67
N SER A 179 -12.85 -1.33 21.51
CA SER A 179 -14.28 -1.07 21.75
C SER A 179 -15.16 -1.86 20.78
N HIS A 180 -14.81 -1.91 19.50
CA HIS A 180 -15.55 -2.69 18.49
C HIS A 180 -15.55 -4.19 18.81
N GLN A 181 -14.40 -4.75 19.16
CA GLN A 181 -14.28 -6.16 19.55
C GLN A 181 -15.08 -6.50 20.82
N ARG A 182 -15.11 -5.59 21.81
CA ARG A 182 -15.91 -5.78 23.04
C ARG A 182 -17.42 -5.88 22.78
N THR A 183 -17.91 -5.30 21.67
CA THR A 183 -19.31 -5.45 21.26
C THR A 183 -19.61 -6.78 20.57
N GLY A 184 -18.64 -7.69 20.48
CA GLY A 184 -18.78 -9.01 19.84
C GLY A 184 -18.80 -8.97 18.32
N ARG A 185 -18.40 -7.84 17.71
CA ARG A 185 -18.36 -7.65 16.26
C ARG A 185 -17.03 -8.09 15.69
N GLU A 186 -17.06 -8.66 14.49
CA GLU A 186 -15.84 -8.94 13.73
C GLU A 186 -15.19 -7.65 13.21
N LEU A 187 -13.87 -7.59 13.27
CA LEU A 187 -13.14 -6.46 12.72
C LEU A 187 -13.27 -6.40 11.19
N PRO A 188 -13.48 -5.21 10.61
CA PRO A 188 -13.40 -5.00 9.17
C PRO A 188 -12.10 -5.57 8.59
N GLU A 189 -12.21 -6.33 7.49
CA GLU A 189 -11.07 -7.01 6.85
C GLU A 189 -9.94 -6.04 6.48
N ALA A 190 -10.29 -4.82 6.07
CA ALA A 190 -9.35 -3.74 5.76
C ALA A 190 -8.37 -3.41 6.90
N LEU A 191 -8.76 -3.59 8.17
CA LEU A 191 -7.88 -3.34 9.32
C LEU A 191 -6.81 -4.42 9.50
N ARG A 192 -6.97 -5.61 8.91
CA ARG A 192 -5.98 -6.69 9.03
C ARG A 192 -4.64 -6.32 8.38
N PHE A 193 -4.68 -5.52 7.31
CA PHE A 193 -3.47 -5.01 6.64
C PHE A 193 -2.67 -4.02 7.50
N PHE A 194 -3.29 -3.49 8.55
CA PHE A 194 -2.68 -2.52 9.46
C PHE A 194 -2.52 -3.07 10.87
N ALA A 195 -2.62 -4.39 11.06
CA ALA A 195 -2.44 -5.02 12.37
C ALA A 195 -1.11 -4.60 13.01
N ASP A 196 -0.04 -4.48 12.21
CA ASP A 196 1.28 -4.04 12.65
C ASP A 196 1.32 -2.60 13.19
N LEU A 197 0.42 -1.72 12.74
CA LEU A 197 0.29 -0.36 13.32
C LEU A 197 -0.28 -0.39 14.74
N PHE A 198 -1.03 -1.44 15.10
CA PHE A 198 -1.71 -1.57 16.39
C PHE A 198 -0.96 -2.47 17.38
N HIS A 199 0.02 -3.25 16.90
CA HIS A 199 0.97 -3.92 17.77
C HIS A 199 1.88 -2.87 18.41
N SER A 200 1.84 -2.78 19.74
CA SER A 200 2.74 -1.93 20.50
C SER A 200 4.17 -2.29 20.09
N HIS A 201 4.93 -1.33 19.55
CA HIS A 201 6.37 -1.50 19.37
C HIS A 201 7.00 -1.52 20.77
N GLY A 202 6.91 -2.66 21.44
CA GLY A 202 7.78 -2.98 22.56
C GLY A 202 9.18 -3.10 21.99
N ASP A 203 9.99 -2.09 22.26
CA ASP A 203 11.38 -1.97 21.82
C ASP A 203 12.12 -3.32 22.00
N PRO A 204 12.55 -4.00 20.92
CA PRO A 204 13.32 -5.23 21.03
C PRO A 204 14.74 -4.99 21.59
N TYR A 205 15.13 -3.73 21.84
CA TYR A 205 16.43 -3.34 22.36
C TYR A 205 16.41 -2.65 23.72
N ALA A 206 15.31 -2.67 24.47
CA ALA A 206 15.34 -2.18 25.86
C ALA A 206 16.24 -3.10 26.72
N PRO A 207 17.38 -2.60 27.27
CA PRO A 207 18.24 -3.41 28.10
C PRO A 207 17.53 -3.74 29.42
N ARG A 208 17.57 -5.02 29.81
CA ARG A 208 17.17 -5.49 31.14
C ARG A 208 18.19 -5.09 32.20
#